data_AF-A0A526VCH1-F1
#
_entry.id   AF-A0A526VCH1-F1
#
_cell.length_a   1.000
_cell.length_b   1.000
_cell.length_c   1.000
_cell.angle_alpha   90.00
_cell.angle_beta   90.00
_cell.angle_gamma   90.00
#
_symmetry.space_group_name_H-M   'P 1'
#
loop_
_entity.id
_entity.type
_entity.pdbx_description
1 polymer ?
#
loop_
_entity_poly.entity_id
_entity_poly.type
_entity_poly.pdbx_seq_one_letter_code
_entity_poly.pdbx_strand_id
1 'polypeptide(L)'
;YKPVAPDLLYLCPENLIASLGPREAIDFTPFDAPEVGAKKVYHAGSRHGRSFVEERADPNANVFDVVVKHIADERAARRRVVIAG
;
A
#
# COMPACT_ATOMS: atom_id res chain seq x y z
N TYR A 1 -17.94 -30.91 24.69
CA TYR A 1 -17.05 -29.86 24.14
C TYR A 1 -17.44 -28.54 24.79
N LYS A 2 -16.51 -27.82 25.44
CA LYS A 2 -16.80 -26.58 26.19
C LYS A 2 -16.02 -25.43 25.53
N PRO A 3 -16.58 -24.79 24.48
CA PRO A 3 -15.87 -23.74 23.78
C PRO A 3 -15.62 -22.55 24.72
N VAL A 4 -14.44 -21.95 24.57
CA VAL A 4 -14.04 -20.74 25.31
C VAL A 4 -14.85 -19.55 24.78
N ALA A 5 -15.20 -18.61 25.68
CA ALA A 5 -15.92 -17.40 25.29
C ALA A 5 -15.09 -16.57 24.28
N PRO A 6 -15.68 -16.10 23.16
CA PRO A 6 -14.96 -15.35 22.12
C PRO A 6 -14.19 -14.14 22.63
N ASP A 7 -14.70 -13.45 23.66
CA ASP A 7 -14.09 -12.24 24.24
C ASP A 7 -12.75 -12.52 24.94
N LEU A 8 -12.44 -13.79 25.22
CA LEU A 8 -11.13 -14.23 25.73
C LEU A 8 -10.14 -14.57 24.60
N LEU A 9 -10.62 -14.65 23.37
CA LEU A 9 -9.85 -14.99 22.18
C LEU A 9 -9.65 -13.79 21.26
N TYR A 10 -10.57 -12.83 21.27
CA TYR A 10 -10.59 -11.68 20.37
C TYR A 10 -10.80 -10.38 21.14
N LEU A 11 -10.16 -9.33 20.66
CA LEU A 11 -10.45 -7.97 21.12
C LEU A 11 -11.65 -7.43 20.36
N CYS A 12 -12.66 -6.97 21.11
CA CYS A 12 -13.69 -6.10 20.57
C CYS A 12 -13.08 -4.75 20.15
N PRO A 13 -13.71 -4.02 19.21
CA PRO A 13 -13.20 -2.73 18.74
C PRO A 13 -12.89 -1.73 19.86
N GLU A 14 -13.71 -1.71 20.92
CA GLU A 14 -13.52 -0.82 22.06
C GLU A 14 -12.25 -1.18 22.86
N ASN A 15 -12.03 -2.48 23.07
CA ASN A 15 -10.85 -2.98 23.79
C ASN A 15 -9.57 -2.76 22.97
N LEU A 16 -9.66 -2.86 21.65
CA LEU A 16 -8.53 -2.53 20.76
C LEU A 16 -8.15 -1.06 20.90
N ILE A 17 -9.12 -0.15 20.80
CA ILE A 17 -8.88 1.30 20.96
C ILE A 17 -8.31 1.59 22.35
N ALA A 18 -8.86 1.00 23.41
CA ALA A 18 -8.35 1.15 24.77
C ALA A 18 -6.90 0.62 24.92
N SER A 19 -6.56 -0.48 24.23
CA SER A 19 -5.22 -1.10 24.29
C SER A 19 -4.13 -0.26 23.62
N LEU A 20 -4.49 0.62 22.67
CA LEU A 20 -3.54 1.56 22.04
C LEU A 20 -3.02 2.60 23.04
N GLY A 21 -3.80 2.90 24.10
CA GLY A 21 -3.42 3.84 25.14
C GLY A 21 -3.14 5.25 24.57
N PRO A 22 -2.06 5.93 24.99
CA PRO A 22 -1.73 7.28 24.52
C PRO A 22 -0.99 7.32 23.17
N ARG A 23 -0.86 6.19 22.46
CA ARG A 23 -0.12 6.13 21.20
C ARG A 23 -0.90 6.80 20.08
N GLU A 24 -0.19 7.51 19.22
CA GLU A 24 -0.78 8.08 18.01
C GLU A 24 -1.12 6.95 17.03
N ALA A 25 -2.36 6.95 16.53
CA ALA A 25 -2.83 6.03 15.51
C ALA A 25 -2.95 6.78 14.19
N ILE A 26 -2.32 6.24 13.14
CA ILE A 26 -2.33 6.81 11.79
C ILE A 26 -3.02 5.83 10.86
N ASP A 27 -4.05 6.31 10.18
CA ASP A 27 -4.80 5.54 9.18
C ASP A 27 -4.14 5.73 7.80
N PHE A 28 -3.76 4.63 7.14
CA PHE A 28 -3.30 4.66 5.75
C PHE A 28 -4.45 4.28 4.81
N THR A 29 -4.66 5.09 3.77
CA THR A 29 -5.64 4.83 2.72
C THR A 29 -5.01 5.03 1.34
N PRO A 30 -5.29 4.15 0.36
CA PRO A 30 -4.85 4.36 -1.02
C PRO A 30 -5.72 5.37 -1.77
N PHE A 31 -6.84 5.80 -1.18
CA PHE A 31 -7.79 6.72 -1.79
C PHE A 31 -7.53 8.16 -1.33
N ASP A 32 -7.71 9.10 -2.25
CA ASP A 32 -7.77 10.51 -1.93
C ASP A 32 -8.94 10.76 -0.98
N ALA A 33 -8.63 11.22 0.23
CA ALA A 33 -9.62 11.60 1.22
C ALA A 33 -9.78 13.13 1.21
N PRO A 34 -11.01 13.65 1.18
CA PRO A 34 -11.23 15.09 1.29
C PRO A 34 -10.75 15.58 2.66
N GLU A 35 -10.16 16.78 2.70
CA GLU A 35 -9.79 17.47 3.95
C GLU A 35 -11.03 17.99 4.69
N VAL A 36 -12.00 17.11 4.95
CA VAL A 36 -13.29 17.47 5.55
C VAL A 36 -13.45 16.68 6.85
N GLY A 37 -13.37 17.38 7.98
CA GLY A 37 -13.60 16.83 9.32
C GLY A 37 -12.56 17.24 10.36
N ALA A 38 -12.61 16.61 11.53
CA ALA A 38 -11.69 16.87 12.64
C ALA A 38 -10.33 16.15 12.50
N LYS A 39 -10.17 15.25 11.51
CA LYS A 39 -8.93 14.52 11.26
C LYS A 39 -8.06 15.28 10.25
N LYS A 40 -6.77 15.44 10.57
CA LYS A 40 -5.78 15.96 9.60
C LYS A 40 -5.48 14.87 8.58
N VAL A 41 -5.59 15.21 7.30
CA VAL A 41 -5.29 14.32 6.17
C VAL A 41 -4.03 14.83 5.49
N TYR A 42 -3.12 13.92 5.15
CA TYR A 42 -1.91 14.25 4.40
C TYR A 42 -1.81 13.35 3.18
N HIS A 43 -1.68 13.95 1.99
CA HIS A 43 -1.45 13.21 0.76
C HIS A 43 0.03 12.86 0.61
N ALA A 44 0.36 11.57 0.57
CA ALA A 44 1.75 11.08 0.53
C ALA A 44 2.45 11.26 -0.84
N GLY A 45 1.74 11.72 -1.87
CA GLY A 45 2.31 11.99 -3.19
C GLY A 45 2.57 10.73 -4.03
N SER A 46 2.14 9.56 -3.55
CA SER A 46 2.32 8.28 -4.25
C SER A 46 1.52 8.26 -5.56
N ARG A 47 2.07 7.55 -6.55
CA ARG A 47 1.39 7.29 -7.83
C ARG A 47 1.45 5.80 -8.11
N HIS A 48 0.43 5.29 -8.80
CA HIS A 48 0.45 3.91 -9.27
C HIS A 48 1.63 3.72 -10.24
N GLY A 49 2.41 2.66 -10.03
CA GLY A 49 3.51 2.30 -10.92
C GLY A 49 3.00 1.80 -12.27
N ARG A 50 3.87 1.78 -13.29
CA ARG A 50 3.51 1.16 -14.56
C ARG A 50 3.29 -0.34 -14.35
N SER A 51 2.16 -0.85 -14.85
CA SER A 51 1.89 -2.28 -14.94
C SER A 51 2.55 -2.88 -16.19
N PHE A 52 3.03 -4.12 -16.09
CA PHE A 52 3.59 -4.89 -17.21
C PHE A 52 2.77 -6.16 -17.50
N VAL A 53 1.49 -6.14 -17.13
CA VAL A 53 0.58 -7.30 -17.26
C VAL A 53 0.38 -7.67 -18.73
N GLU A 54 0.26 -6.68 -19.61
CA GLU A 54 0.05 -6.90 -21.05
C GLU A 54 1.24 -7.61 -21.69
N GLU A 55 2.46 -7.14 -21.42
CA GLU A 55 3.69 -7.70 -21.98
C GLU A 55 4.03 -9.07 -21.38
N ARG A 56 3.51 -9.38 -20.19
CA ARG A 56 3.61 -10.72 -19.61
C ARG A 56 2.58 -11.69 -20.20
N ALA A 57 1.45 -11.19 -20.67
CA ALA A 57 0.39 -12.01 -21.25
C ALA A 57 0.69 -12.41 -22.71
N ASP A 58 1.53 -11.64 -23.42
CA ASP A 58 1.97 -11.96 -24.79
C ASP A 58 3.15 -12.94 -24.79
N PRO A 59 2.98 -14.18 -25.32
CA PRO A 59 4.06 -15.16 -25.40
C PRO A 59 5.21 -14.76 -26.34
N ASN A 60 4.99 -13.78 -27.23
CA ASN A 60 5.99 -13.27 -28.16
C ASN A 60 6.74 -12.05 -27.61
N ALA A 61 6.28 -11.47 -26.49
CA ALA A 61 6.92 -10.35 -25.85
C ALA A 61 7.84 -10.81 -24.72
N ASN A 62 9.01 -10.18 -24.63
CA ASN A 62 9.90 -10.35 -23.48
C ASN A 62 9.65 -9.22 -22.47
N VAL A 63 8.95 -9.54 -21.38
CA VAL A 63 8.67 -8.59 -20.30
C VAL A 63 9.93 -7.97 -19.71
N PHE A 64 11.06 -8.69 -19.69
CA PHE A 64 12.31 -8.16 -19.14
C PHE A 64 12.89 -7.03 -19.98
N ASP A 65 12.85 -7.13 -21.31
CA ASP A 65 13.34 -6.08 -22.21
C ASP A 65 12.53 -4.78 -22.03
N VAL A 66 11.22 -4.93 -21.82
CA VAL A 66 10.30 -3.80 -21.59
C VAL A 66 10.57 -3.13 -20.25
N VAL A 67 10.82 -3.92 -19.19
CA VAL A 67 11.19 -3.40 -17.86
C VAL A 67 12.54 -2.68 -17.92
N VAL A 68 13.55 -3.25 -18.58
CA VAL A 68 14.86 -2.61 -18.75
C VAL A 68 14.72 -1.26 -19.44
N LYS A 69 13.94 -1.19 -20.52
CA LYS A 69 13.65 0.07 -21.21
C LYS A 69 12.97 1.08 -20.29
N HIS A 70 11.93 0.66 -19.56
CA HIS A 70 11.25 1.54 -18.61
C HIS A 70 12.20 2.11 -17.56
N ILE A 71 13.07 1.28 -16.96
CA ILE A 71 14.05 1.73 -15.97
C ILE A 71 15.04 2.74 -16.60
N ALA A 72 15.47 2.51 -17.84
CA ALA A 72 16.33 3.44 -18.56
C ALA A 72 15.64 4.81 -18.75
N ASP A 73 14.37 4.82 -19.14
CA ASP A 73 13.57 6.04 -19.30
C ASP A 73 13.38 6.79 -17.97
N GLU A 74 13.08 6.08 -16.89
CA GLU A 74 12.97 6.65 -15.53
C GLU A 74 14.27 7.31 -15.08
N ARG A 75 15.41 6.65 -15.34
CA ARG A 75 16.75 7.19 -15.04
C ARG A 75 17.08 8.39 -15.92
N ALA A 76 16.74 8.37 -17.21
CA ALA A 76 16.94 9.48 -18.13
C ALA A 76 16.15 10.73 -17.68
N ALA A 77 14.97 10.52 -17.09
CA ALA A 77 14.18 11.56 -16.44
C ALA A 77 14.69 11.97 -15.05
N ARG A 78 15.91 11.55 -14.67
CA ARG A 78 16.58 11.83 -13.38
C ARG A 78 15.82 11.33 -12.15
N ARG A 79 14.98 10.30 -12.31
CA ARG A 79 14.30 9.65 -11.18
C ARG A 79 15.15 8.51 -10.62
N ARG A 80 15.05 8.30 -9.30
CA ARG A 80 15.74 7.20 -8.61
C ARG A 80 14.87 5.96 -8.69
N VAL A 81 15.46 4.84 -9.09
CA VAL A 81 14.78 3.54 -9.23
C VAL A 81 15.37 2.56 -8.23
N VAL A 82 14.51 1.91 -7.44
CA VAL A 82 14.85 0.85 -6.48
C VAL A 82 14.10 -0.42 -6.89
N ILE A 83 14.81 -1.55 -6.94
CA ILE A 83 14.22 -2.87 -7.17
C ILE A 83 14.28 -3.63 -5.85
N ALA A 84 13.12 -4.10 -5.38
CA ALA A 84 13.00 -4.94 -4.19
C ALA A 84 12.51 -6.33 -4.64
N GLY A 85 13.09 -7.39 -4.07
CA GLY A 85 12.78 -8.79 -4.35
C GLY A 85 12.56 -9.57 -3.06
#